data_AF-A0A2H5WV00-F1
#
_entry.id   AF-A0A2H5WV00-F1
#
_cell.length_a   1.000
_cell.length_b   1.000
_cell.length_c   1.000
_cell.angle_alpha   90.00
_cell.angle_beta   90.00
_cell.angle_gamma   90.00
#
_symmetry.space_group_name_H-M   'P 1'
#
loop_
_entity.id
_entity.type
_entity.pdbx_description
1 polymer ?
#
loop_
_entity_poly.entity_id
_entity_poly.type
_entity_poly.pdbx_seq_one_letter_code
_entity_poly.pdbx_strand_id
1 'polypeptide(L)'
;MSAQLPEVEVKVPCVEGQEHPVRLRIHDWENWEIVQNPCSELLGHAFGLMSPCSAYVRERGPKLRKAVVEALAQVGSAAVPALREALGDSGWRVREAACWASGEIGDISAVPALREASRDWGVRWAAQEALEQIAARPDRFQRLTDAARRQGVLRPA
;
A
#
# COMPACT_ATOMS: atom_id res chain seq x y z
N MET A 1 -17.57 -10.91 8.16
CA MET A 1 -16.21 -10.92 8.73
C MET A 1 -15.64 -9.54 8.44
N SER A 2 -15.59 -8.65 9.44
CA SER A 2 -15.03 -7.32 9.24
C SER A 2 -13.57 -7.48 8.81
N ALA A 3 -13.23 -7.03 7.61
CA ALA A 3 -11.83 -7.03 7.18
C ALA A 3 -11.06 -6.18 8.18
N GLN A 4 -10.09 -6.80 8.86
CA GLN A 4 -9.25 -6.09 9.80
C GLN A 4 -8.43 -5.08 8.99
N LEU A 5 -8.51 -3.81 9.38
CA LEU A 5 -7.84 -2.73 8.67
C LEU A 5 -6.33 -2.94 8.70
N PRO A 6 -5.62 -2.69 7.58
CA PRO A 6 -4.19 -2.92 7.54
C PRO A 6 -3.47 -1.93 8.45
N GLU A 7 -2.62 -2.46 9.33
CA GLU A 7 -1.68 -1.68 10.13
C GLU A 7 -0.32 -1.72 9.47
N VAL A 8 0.30 -0.55 9.32
CA VAL A 8 1.63 -0.39 8.73
C VAL A 8 2.52 0.38 9.68
N GLU A 9 3.80 0.02 9.69
CA GLU A 9 4.83 0.78 10.37
C GLU A 9 5.55 1.67 9.37
N VAL A 10 5.65 2.97 9.66
CA VAL A 10 6.39 3.94 8.85
C VAL A 10 7.42 4.66 9.70
N LYS A 11 8.61 4.85 9.13
CA LYS A 11 9.66 5.65 9.77
C LYS A 11 9.39 7.13 9.54
N VAL A 12 9.27 7.86 10.64
CA VAL A 12 8.91 9.28 10.64
C VAL A 12 10.07 10.09 11.21
N PRO A 13 10.51 11.16 10.52
CA PRO A 13 11.58 12.02 11.04
C PRO A 13 11.14 12.76 12.31
N CYS A 14 12.04 12.83 13.27
CA CYS A 14 11.93 13.56 14.53
C CYS A 14 12.97 14.70 14.59
N VAL A 15 13.04 15.39 15.73
CA VAL A 15 14.09 16.39 16.01
C VAL A 15 15.48 15.76 15.82
N GLU A 16 16.45 16.55 15.36
CA GLU A 16 17.85 16.13 15.15
C GLU A 16 18.08 15.04 14.08
N GLY A 17 17.08 14.75 13.23
CA GLY A 17 17.23 13.82 12.11
C GLY A 17 17.13 12.34 12.52
N GLN A 18 16.69 12.05 13.75
CA GLN A 18 16.33 10.71 14.17
C GLN A 18 15.02 10.26 13.49
N GLU A 19 14.90 8.97 13.18
CA GLU A 19 13.65 8.39 12.67
C GLU A 19 12.99 7.52 13.74
N HIS A 20 11.68 7.67 13.92
CA HIS A 20 10.90 6.86 14.84
C HIS A 20 9.90 5.97 14.10
N PRO A 21 9.74 4.71 14.51
CA PRO A 21 8.72 3.82 13.96
C PRO A 21 7.34 4.25 14.48
N VAL A 22 6.46 4.72 13.61
CA VAL A 22 5.08 5.06 13.94
C VAL A 22 4.17 4.04 13.27
N ARG A 23 3.27 3.42 14.05
CA ARG A 23 2.26 2.50 13.51
C ARG A 23 0.99 3.24 13.16
N LEU A 24 0.55 3.07 11.92
CA LEU A 24 -0.65 3.65 11.35
C LEU A 24 -1.64 2.54 11.04
N ARG A 25 -2.92 2.74 11.37
CA ARG A 25 -4.02 1.92 10.87
C ARG A 25 -4.66 2.66 9.71
N ILE A 26 -4.65 2.02 8.55
CA ILE A 26 -5.15 2.61 7.31
C ILE A 26 -6.62 2.23 7.17
N HIS A 27 -7.51 3.24 7.18
CA HIS A 27 -8.94 3.04 6.94
C HIS A 27 -9.23 3.07 5.45
N ASP A 28 -8.66 4.04 4.76
CA ASP A 28 -8.64 4.21 3.30
C ASP A 28 -7.38 4.99 2.90
N TRP A 29 -7.18 5.25 1.60
CA TRP A 29 -5.95 5.90 1.15
C TRP A 29 -5.80 7.35 1.64
N GLU A 30 -6.92 8.04 1.87
CA GLU A 30 -6.90 9.41 2.36
C GLU A 30 -6.93 9.47 3.90
N ASN A 31 -7.35 8.41 4.59
CA ASN A 31 -7.59 8.38 6.02
C ASN A 31 -6.84 7.25 6.74
N TRP A 32 -5.93 7.65 7.62
CA TRP A 32 -5.25 6.78 8.56
C TRP A 32 -5.23 7.37 9.97
N GLU A 33 -5.17 6.50 10.97
CA GLU A 33 -5.04 6.84 12.39
C GLU A 33 -3.70 6.39 12.95
N ILE A 34 -3.16 7.15 13.90
CA ILE A 34 -1.96 6.78 14.64
C ILE A 34 -2.38 5.80 15.73
N VAL A 35 -1.95 4.53 15.61
CA VAL A 35 -2.19 3.51 16.64
C VAL A 35 -1.10 3.56 17.69
N GLN A 36 0.14 3.72 17.25
CA GLN A 36 1.29 3.82 18.15
C GLN A 36 2.25 4.90 17.67
N ASN A 37 2.64 5.76 18.59
CA ASN A 37 3.70 6.73 18.41
C ASN A 37 4.64 6.66 19.63
N PRO A 38 5.89 6.20 19.47
CA PRO A 38 6.87 6.11 20.56
C PRO A 38 7.05 7.43 21.32
N CYS A 39 6.91 8.59 20.67
CA CYS A 39 6.98 9.89 21.34
C CYS A 39 5.83 10.13 22.33
N SER A 40 4.67 9.48 22.13
CA SER A 40 3.52 9.56 23.06
C SER A 40 3.71 8.69 24.30
N GLU A 41 4.46 7.60 24.16
CA GLU A 41 4.85 6.73 25.27
C GLU A 41 5.96 7.37 26.11
N LEU A 42 6.93 8.03 25.45
CA LEU A 42 8.09 8.65 26.11
C LEU A 42 7.77 10.00 26.78
N LEU A 43 6.96 10.85 26.15
CA LEU A 43 6.68 12.22 26.63
C LEU A 43 5.33 12.35 27.33
N GLY A 44 4.51 11.28 27.33
CA GLY A 44 3.11 11.32 27.78
C GLY A 44 2.15 11.83 26.70
N HIS A 45 0.87 11.44 26.83
CA HIS A 45 -0.14 11.59 25.77
C HIS A 45 -0.28 13.03 25.23
N ALA A 46 -0.28 14.04 26.12
CA ALA A 46 -0.43 15.44 25.72
C ALA A 46 0.77 15.98 24.92
N PHE A 47 2.00 15.62 25.30
CA PHE A 47 3.22 16.08 24.63
C PHE A 47 3.54 15.28 23.37
N GLY A 48 3.19 13.99 23.34
CA GLY A 48 3.30 13.14 22.15
C GLY A 48 2.48 13.64 20.97
N LEU A 49 1.30 14.22 21.23
CA LEU A 49 0.45 14.83 20.20
C LEU A 49 1.06 16.10 19.59
N MET A 50 1.98 16.76 20.30
CA MET A 50 2.72 17.92 19.79
C MET A 50 4.10 17.55 19.24
N SER A 51 4.46 16.26 19.27
CA SER A 51 5.73 15.80 18.72
C SER A 51 5.82 16.07 17.20
N PRO A 52 7.04 16.30 16.66
CA PRO A 52 7.25 16.40 15.22
C PRO A 52 6.74 15.17 14.47
N CYS A 53 6.80 13.98 15.07
CA CYS A 53 6.26 12.77 14.47
C CYS A 53 4.75 12.86 14.25
N SER A 54 4.02 13.38 15.25
CA SER A 54 2.57 13.61 15.13
C SER A 54 2.25 14.69 14.07
N ALA A 55 3.04 15.76 13.99
CA ALA A 55 2.86 16.80 12.97
C ALA A 55 3.10 16.23 11.56
N TYR A 56 4.21 15.52 11.36
CA TYR A 56 4.57 14.90 10.08
C TYR A 56 3.48 13.94 9.57
N VAL A 57 2.90 13.14 10.47
CA VAL A 57 1.82 12.22 10.11
C VAL A 57 0.53 12.95 9.73
N ARG A 58 0.20 14.07 10.39
CA ARG A 58 -0.99 14.88 10.08
C ARG A 58 -0.87 15.64 8.78
N GLU A 59 0.32 16.10 8.43
CA GLU A 59 0.56 16.81 7.16
C GLU A 59 0.31 15.92 5.94
N ARG A 60 0.36 14.58 6.11
CA ARG A 60 0.11 13.58 5.06
C ARG A 60 0.84 13.88 3.75
N GLY A 61 2.06 14.40 3.85
CA GLY A 61 2.86 14.83 2.70
C GLY A 61 3.25 13.67 1.77
N PRO A 62 3.70 13.97 0.53
CA PRO A 62 4.00 12.94 -0.48
C PRO A 62 5.09 11.96 -0.05
N LYS A 63 6.04 12.38 0.80
CA LYS A 63 7.07 11.49 1.36
C LYS A 63 6.45 10.43 2.28
N LEU A 64 5.53 10.84 3.15
CA LEU A 64 4.83 9.92 4.05
C LEU A 64 3.92 8.98 3.25
N ARG A 65 3.15 9.50 2.28
CA ARG A 65 2.31 8.67 1.40
C ARG A 65 3.13 7.59 0.68
N LYS A 66 4.31 7.94 0.15
CA LYS A 66 5.22 6.95 -0.43
C LYS A 66 5.64 5.89 0.59
N ALA A 67 6.04 6.29 1.80
CA ALA A 67 6.42 5.36 2.86
C ALA A 67 5.26 4.43 3.27
N VAL A 68 4.03 4.95 3.30
CA VAL A 68 2.82 4.16 3.57
C VAL A 68 2.62 3.11 2.46
N VAL A 69 2.77 3.48 1.19
CA VAL A 69 2.69 2.53 0.06
C VAL A 69 3.74 1.43 0.16
N GLU A 70 4.98 1.78 0.48
CA GLU A 70 6.07 0.81 0.66
C GLU A 70 5.77 -0.15 1.81
N ALA A 71 5.23 0.36 2.93
CA ALA A 71 4.83 -0.48 4.05
C ALA A 71 3.60 -1.35 3.74
N LEU A 72 2.64 -0.84 2.97
CA LEU A 72 1.48 -1.60 2.50
C LEU A 72 1.85 -2.79 1.61
N ALA A 73 2.95 -2.71 0.86
CA ALA A 73 3.47 -3.84 0.09
C ALA A 73 3.73 -5.08 0.98
N GLN A 74 4.23 -4.84 2.19
CA GLN A 74 4.53 -5.89 3.17
C GLN A 74 3.28 -6.50 3.83
N VAL A 75 2.13 -5.80 3.76
CA VAL A 75 0.85 -6.31 4.26
C VAL A 75 0.24 -7.35 3.31
N GLY A 76 0.57 -7.29 2.02
CA GLY A 76 0.06 -8.24 1.03
C GLY A 76 -1.32 -7.87 0.48
N SER A 77 -2.11 -8.88 0.07
CA SER A 77 -3.36 -8.67 -0.69
C SER A 77 -4.42 -7.83 0.03
N ALA A 78 -4.38 -7.76 1.37
CA ALA A 78 -5.30 -6.91 2.13
C ALA A 78 -5.09 -5.40 1.87
N ALA A 79 -3.92 -5.00 1.38
CA ALA A 79 -3.59 -3.61 1.05
C ALA A 79 -4.02 -3.19 -0.37
N VAL A 80 -4.44 -4.12 -1.23
CA VAL A 80 -4.75 -3.85 -2.64
C VAL A 80 -5.80 -2.75 -2.83
N PRO A 81 -6.88 -2.63 -2.02
CA PRO A 81 -7.82 -1.51 -2.15
C PRO A 81 -7.15 -0.14 -1.98
N ALA A 82 -6.31 0.03 -0.95
CA ALA A 82 -5.58 1.27 -0.70
C ALA A 82 -4.53 1.56 -1.77
N LEU A 83 -3.81 0.53 -2.26
CA LEU A 83 -2.84 0.70 -3.34
C LEU A 83 -3.49 1.11 -4.66
N ARG A 84 -4.72 0.64 -4.93
CA ARG A 84 -5.48 1.05 -6.11
C ARG A 84 -5.78 2.55 -6.09
N GLU A 85 -6.13 3.10 -4.93
CA GLU A 85 -6.36 4.54 -4.76
C GLU A 85 -5.03 5.33 -4.87
N ALA A 86 -3.93 4.78 -4.32
CA ALA A 86 -2.60 5.38 -4.41
C ALA A 86 -2.06 5.50 -5.85
N LEU A 87 -2.53 4.67 -6.79
CA LEU A 87 -2.22 4.81 -8.22
C LEU A 87 -2.78 6.11 -8.83
N GLY A 88 -3.73 6.76 -8.17
CA GLY A 88 -4.28 8.07 -8.55
C GLY A 88 -3.66 9.26 -7.80
N ASP A 89 -2.64 9.04 -6.96
CA ASP A 89 -2.07 10.09 -6.12
C ASP A 89 -1.47 11.24 -6.94
N SER A 90 -1.59 12.47 -6.43
CA SER A 90 -1.01 13.66 -7.07
C SER A 90 0.51 13.59 -7.23
N GLY A 91 1.21 12.92 -6.31
CA GLY A 91 2.65 12.73 -6.33
C GLY A 91 3.07 11.56 -7.22
N TRP A 92 3.82 11.83 -8.29
CA TRP A 92 4.28 10.78 -9.22
C TRP A 92 5.10 9.67 -8.54
N ARG A 93 5.91 10.00 -7.52
CA ARG A 93 6.67 9.02 -6.74
C ARG A 93 5.80 8.08 -5.90
N VAL A 94 4.61 8.55 -5.51
CA VAL A 94 3.63 7.75 -4.76
C VAL A 94 2.97 6.77 -5.73
N ARG A 95 2.54 7.26 -6.90
CA ARG A 95 1.99 6.42 -7.97
C ARG A 95 2.97 5.34 -8.44
N GLU A 96 4.25 5.71 -8.60
CA GLU A 96 5.32 4.78 -8.98
C GLU A 96 5.49 3.68 -7.92
N ALA A 97 5.58 4.05 -6.65
CA ALA A 97 5.64 3.09 -5.55
C ALA A 97 4.41 2.18 -5.52
N ALA A 98 3.22 2.70 -5.82
CA ALA A 98 1.98 1.93 -5.82
C ALA A 98 1.95 0.89 -6.96
N CYS A 99 2.56 1.21 -8.11
CA CYS A 99 2.77 0.24 -9.18
C CYS A 99 3.65 -0.91 -8.71
N TRP A 100 4.82 -0.60 -8.15
CA TRP A 100 5.75 -1.63 -7.66
C TRP A 100 5.15 -2.49 -6.56
N ALA A 101 4.50 -1.88 -5.56
CA ALA A 101 3.83 -2.60 -4.50
C ALA A 101 2.74 -3.55 -5.03
N SER A 102 1.96 -3.10 -6.02
CA SER A 102 0.92 -3.93 -6.66
C SER A 102 1.53 -5.12 -7.42
N GLY A 103 2.66 -4.89 -8.11
CA GLY A 103 3.44 -5.94 -8.78
C GLY A 103 3.99 -6.97 -7.78
N GLU A 104 4.59 -6.50 -6.68
CA GLU A 104 5.14 -7.33 -5.62
C GLU A 104 4.06 -8.23 -4.99
N ILE A 105 2.90 -7.65 -4.66
CA ILE A 105 1.75 -8.39 -4.10
C ILE A 105 1.18 -9.39 -5.11
N GLY A 106 1.19 -9.05 -6.40
CA GLY A 106 0.77 -9.98 -7.44
C GLY A 106 -0.74 -10.26 -7.45
N ASP A 107 -1.57 -9.32 -6.96
CA ASP A 107 -3.03 -9.51 -6.95
C ASP A 107 -3.65 -9.13 -8.31
N ILE A 108 -4.37 -10.08 -8.90
CA ILE A 108 -5.00 -9.89 -10.21
C ILE A 108 -6.08 -8.80 -10.18
N SER A 109 -6.68 -8.52 -9.01
CA SER A 109 -7.66 -7.43 -8.89
C SER A 109 -7.04 -6.05 -9.11
N ALA A 110 -5.71 -5.90 -9.04
CA ALA A 110 -5.00 -4.65 -9.32
C ALA A 110 -4.82 -4.38 -10.83
N VAL A 111 -4.98 -5.40 -11.69
CA VAL A 111 -4.73 -5.30 -13.15
C VAL A 111 -5.51 -4.18 -13.83
N PRO A 112 -6.82 -3.97 -13.58
CA PRO A 112 -7.55 -2.87 -14.21
C PRO A 112 -6.94 -1.50 -13.90
N ALA A 113 -6.57 -1.25 -12.65
CA ALA A 113 -5.99 0.02 -12.22
C ALA A 113 -4.56 0.22 -12.75
N LEU A 114 -3.76 -0.83 -12.79
CA LEU A 114 -2.42 -0.78 -13.40
C LEU A 114 -2.47 -0.51 -14.92
N ARG A 115 -3.50 -1.00 -15.62
CA ARG A 115 -3.72 -0.67 -17.04
C ARG A 115 -4.10 0.79 -17.26
N GLU A 116 -4.74 1.44 -16.29
CA GLU A 116 -4.98 2.88 -16.35
C GLU A 116 -3.68 3.64 -16.06
N ALA A 117 -2.93 3.22 -15.03
CA ALA A 117 -1.64 3.81 -14.68
C ALA A 117 -0.60 3.67 -15.81
N SER A 118 -0.68 2.63 -16.64
CA SER A 118 0.23 2.46 -17.78
C SER A 118 0.07 3.54 -18.88
N ARG A 119 -1.02 4.32 -18.82
CA ARG A 119 -1.25 5.47 -19.72
C ARG A 119 -0.69 6.77 -19.16
N ASP A 120 -0.35 6.83 -17.87
CA ASP A 120 0.29 7.98 -17.27
C ASP A 120 1.79 7.99 -17.62
N TRP A 121 2.23 9.04 -18.32
CA TRP A 121 3.61 9.19 -18.74
C TRP A 121 4.63 9.04 -17.59
N GLY A 122 4.28 9.53 -16.39
CA GLY A 122 5.18 9.53 -15.23
C GLY A 122 5.43 8.15 -14.65
N VAL A 123 4.51 7.19 -14.84
CA VAL A 123 4.58 5.86 -14.20
C VAL A 123 4.36 4.69 -15.15
N ARG A 124 4.22 4.94 -16.46
CA ARG A 124 3.92 3.92 -17.46
C ARG A 124 4.84 2.69 -17.42
N TRP A 125 6.13 2.92 -17.16
CA TRP A 125 7.13 1.85 -17.09
C TRP A 125 6.92 0.99 -15.84
N ALA A 126 6.74 1.64 -14.68
CA ALA A 126 6.46 0.94 -13.42
C ALA A 126 5.14 0.15 -13.47
N ALA A 127 4.11 0.72 -14.10
CA ALA A 127 2.83 0.04 -14.28
C ALA A 127 2.93 -1.18 -15.20
N GLN A 128 3.67 -1.06 -16.32
CA GLN A 128 3.89 -2.17 -17.24
C GLN A 128 4.68 -3.30 -16.59
N GLU A 129 5.76 -2.97 -15.88
CA GLU A 129 6.56 -3.92 -15.10
C GLU A 129 5.70 -4.65 -14.06
N ALA A 130 4.85 -3.92 -13.33
CA ALA A 130 3.94 -4.51 -12.35
C ALA A 130 2.93 -5.49 -12.99
N LEU A 131 2.40 -5.16 -14.17
CA LEU A 131 1.53 -6.05 -14.93
C LEU A 131 2.26 -7.33 -15.36
N GLU A 132 3.52 -7.21 -15.80
CA GLU A 132 4.36 -8.35 -16.18
C GLU A 132 4.66 -9.24 -14.97
N GLN A 133 4.98 -8.66 -13.81
CA GLN A 133 5.18 -9.41 -12.56
C GLN A 133 3.92 -10.16 -12.11
N ILE A 134 2.75 -9.53 -12.22
CA ILE A 134 1.47 -10.19 -11.93
C ILE A 134 1.24 -11.36 -12.91
N ALA A 135 1.50 -11.17 -14.20
CA ALA A 135 1.33 -12.19 -15.23
C ALA A 135 2.34 -13.34 -15.09
N ALA A 136 3.56 -13.05 -14.65
CA ALA A 136 4.64 -14.02 -14.47
C ALA A 136 4.45 -14.95 -13.26
N ARG A 137 3.37 -14.79 -12.47
CA ARG A 137 3.02 -15.69 -11.36
C ARG A 137 1.90 -16.68 -11.75
N PRO A 138 2.23 -17.79 -12.44
CA PRO A 138 1.25 -18.76 -12.95
C PRO A 138 0.48 -19.49 -11.83
N ASP A 139 1.04 -19.60 -10.63
CA ASP A 139 0.45 -20.36 -9.51
C ASP A 139 -0.94 -19.86 -9.09
N ARG A 140 -1.21 -18.56 -9.27
CA ARG A 140 -2.49 -17.95 -8.88
C ARG A 140 -3.57 -18.15 -9.95
N PHE A 141 -3.19 -18.13 -11.22
CA PHE A 141 -4.06 -18.51 -12.34
C PHE A 141 -4.37 -20.01 -12.33
N GLN A 142 -3.37 -20.86 -12.05
CA GLN A 142 -3.56 -22.31 -11.92
C GLN A 142 -4.49 -22.66 -10.76
N ARG A 143 -4.37 -21.99 -9.60
CA ARG A 143 -5.32 -22.19 -8.49
C ARG A 143 -6.75 -21.78 -8.85
N LEU A 144 -6.94 -20.71 -9.62
CA LEU A 144 -8.26 -20.28 -10.10
C LEU A 144 -8.84 -21.25 -11.14
N THR A 145 -8.03 -21.71 -12.09
CA THR A 145 -8.48 -22.71 -13.08
C THR A 145 -8.75 -24.06 -12.43
N ASP A 146 -7.95 -24.48 -11.46
CA ASP A 146 -8.18 -25.70 -10.68
C ASP A 146 -9.42 -25.60 -9.79
N ALA A 147 -9.66 -24.44 -9.15
CA ALA A 147 -10.89 -24.20 -8.39
C ALA A 147 -12.13 -24.20 -9.30
N ALA A 148 -12.06 -23.52 -10.45
CA ALA A 148 -13.14 -23.48 -11.43
C ALA A 148 -13.41 -24.87 -12.05
N ARG A 149 -12.38 -25.69 -12.24
CA ARG A 149 -12.50 -27.09 -12.69
C ARG A 149 -13.13 -27.98 -11.61
N ARG A 150 -12.75 -27.83 -10.34
CA ARG A 150 -13.37 -28.54 -9.21
C ARG A 150 -14.84 -28.18 -9.00
N GLN A 151 -15.20 -26.93 -9.28
CA GLN A 151 -16.60 -26.46 -9.21
C GLN A 151 -17.40 -26.79 -10.49
N GLY A 152 -16.81 -27.46 -11.47
CA GLY A 152 -17.48 -27.83 -12.73
C GLY A 152 -17.81 -26.66 -13.66
N VAL A 153 -17.30 -25.46 -13.37
CA VAL A 153 -17.55 -24.23 -14.15
C VAL A 153 -16.79 -24.28 -15.48
N LEU A 154 -15.63 -24.93 -15.50
CA LEU A 154 -14.86 -25.19 -16.72
C LEU A 154 -14.83 -26.70 -16.98
N ARG A 155 -15.36 -27.15 -18.13
CA ARG A 155 -15.19 -28.53 -18.59
C ARG A 155 -13.82 -28.68 -19.29
N PRO A 156 -13.12 -29.82 -19.11
CA PRO A 156 -11.94 -30.10 -19.91
C PRO A 156 -12.31 -30.19 -21.40
N ALA A 157 -11.39 -29.73 -22.25
CA ALA A 157 -11.47 -29.83 -23.70
C ALA A 157 -11.36 -31.29 -24.16
#